data_AF-A0A7S0L7I0-F1
#
_entry.id   AF-A0A7S0L7I0-F1
#
_cell.length_a   1.000
_cell.length_b   1.000
_cell.length_c   1.000
_cell.angle_alpha   90.00
_cell.angle_beta   90.00
_cell.angle_gamma   90.00
#
_symmetry.space_group_name_H-M   'P 1'
#
loop_
_entity.id
_entity.type
_entity.pdbx_description
1 polymer ?
#
loop_
_entity_poly.entity_id
_entity_poly.type
_entity_poly.pdbx_seq_one_letter_code
_entity_poly.pdbx_strand_id
1 'polypeptide(L)'
;GEAMAPYANVCIESLNSILGRVCANPSNPTFNHYLFETVASLVRFICAATPAAVDAFEALLFPPFQQVLQLDISEFTPYVFQVLAQLLECRSVLSPSYESLFPPLLTPTMWERPGNIPPLVRLLCAYMRAGKPLVLSHLEGVLGVFQKLLASKATDGAACKLLGALFATLEIAEVASFLPPLFNLCLTRLQNNKKVGGHLVSAWATFVGRYGAAALCSQFEAIQPGLANMILGRVWADNAPGVSGVLPRKTVLISSARLLAAMAEQPACPGEAFCAVV
;
A
#
# COMPACT_ATOMS: atom_id res chain seq x y z
N GLY A 1 2.91 -23.70 14.15
CA GLY A 1 3.73 -23.25 13.00
C GLY A 1 3.58 -24.25 11.87
N GLU A 2 4.14 -25.45 11.98
CA GLU A 2 3.98 -26.53 10.97
C GLU A 2 3.08 -27.68 11.45
N ALA A 3 3.03 -27.91 12.77
CA ALA A 3 2.19 -28.94 13.41
C ALA A 3 0.67 -28.78 13.21
N MET A 4 0.21 -27.65 12.65
CA MET A 4 -1.21 -27.38 12.39
C MET A 4 -1.67 -27.78 10.99
N ALA A 5 -0.74 -28.04 10.06
CA ALA A 5 -1.06 -28.47 8.70
C ALA A 5 -2.05 -29.66 8.63
N PRO A 6 -1.93 -30.74 9.44
CA PRO A 6 -2.89 -31.85 9.38
C PRO A 6 -4.29 -31.49 9.91
N TYR A 7 -4.41 -30.42 10.69
CA TYR A 7 -5.69 -29.95 11.25
C TYR A 7 -6.31 -28.81 10.44
N ALA A 8 -5.65 -28.36 9.37
CA ALA A 8 -6.06 -27.21 8.57
C ALA A 8 -7.52 -27.32 8.09
N ASN A 9 -7.90 -28.46 7.49
CA ASN A 9 -9.26 -28.65 6.98
C ASN A 9 -10.33 -28.60 8.09
N VAL A 10 -10.06 -29.21 9.24
CA VAL A 10 -10.98 -29.20 10.39
C VAL A 10 -11.15 -27.77 10.95
N CYS A 11 -10.05 -27.01 11.04
CA CYS A 11 -10.09 -25.62 11.46
C CYS A 11 -10.84 -24.73 10.46
N ILE A 12 -10.60 -24.93 9.16
CA ILE A 12 -11.24 -24.23 8.05
C ILE A 12 -12.77 -24.46 8.08
N GLU A 13 -13.23 -25.72 8.13
CA GLU A 13 -14.65 -26.05 8.19
C GLU A 13 -15.33 -25.46 9.45
N SER A 14 -14.69 -25.58 10.60
CA SER A 14 -15.19 -25.00 11.86
C SER A 14 -15.31 -23.48 11.78
N LEU A 15 -14.33 -22.80 11.17
CA LEU A 15 -14.36 -21.36 10.97
C LEU A 15 -15.48 -20.92 10.03
N ASN A 16 -15.76 -21.66 8.97
CA ASN A 16 -16.85 -21.34 8.07
C ASN A 16 -18.21 -21.38 8.78
N SER A 17 -18.42 -22.42 9.60
CA SER A 17 -19.64 -22.55 10.40
C SER A 17 -19.79 -21.38 11.39
N ILE A 18 -18.70 -20.99 12.05
CA ILE A 18 -18.71 -19.87 13.01
C ILE A 18 -18.91 -18.54 12.29
N LEU A 19 -18.23 -18.28 11.18
CA LEU A 19 -18.38 -17.05 10.39
C LEU A 19 -19.81 -16.90 9.88
N GLY A 20 -20.43 -17.96 9.34
CA GLY A 20 -21.82 -17.91 8.91
C GLY A 20 -22.79 -17.52 10.03
N ARG A 21 -22.58 -18.05 11.25
CA ARG A 21 -23.41 -17.73 12.43
C ARG A 21 -23.14 -16.32 12.96
N VAL A 22 -21.89 -15.88 12.98
CA VAL A 22 -21.48 -14.57 13.50
C VAL A 22 -21.90 -13.45 12.56
N CYS A 23 -21.81 -13.65 11.24
CA CYS A 23 -22.34 -12.72 10.23
C CYS A 23 -23.86 -12.53 10.34
N ALA A 24 -24.59 -13.54 10.81
CA ALA A 24 -26.03 -13.42 11.05
C ALA A 24 -26.39 -12.71 12.36
N ASN A 25 -25.49 -12.70 13.36
CA ASN A 25 -25.75 -12.05 14.66
C ASN A 25 -24.44 -11.60 15.37
N PRO A 26 -23.90 -10.42 15.00
CA PRO A 26 -22.68 -9.88 15.59
C PRO A 26 -22.95 -9.38 17.03
N SER A 27 -22.74 -10.23 18.04
CA SER A 27 -23.11 -9.91 19.42
C SER A 27 -21.94 -9.57 20.35
N ASN A 28 -20.73 -10.06 20.09
CA ASN A 28 -19.56 -9.85 20.94
C ASN A 28 -18.33 -9.36 20.14
N PRO A 29 -18.00 -8.05 20.18
CA PRO A 29 -16.87 -7.48 19.46
C PRO A 29 -15.51 -8.13 19.77
N THR A 30 -15.29 -8.52 21.03
CA THR A 30 -14.04 -9.18 21.46
C THR A 30 -13.92 -10.56 20.85
N PHE A 31 -15.01 -11.34 20.87
CA PHE A 31 -15.03 -12.65 20.20
C PHE A 31 -14.80 -12.51 18.70
N ASN A 32 -15.45 -11.55 18.07
CA ASN A 32 -15.32 -11.28 16.64
C ASN A 32 -13.87 -10.93 16.25
N HIS A 33 -13.23 -10.07 17.05
CA HIS A 33 -11.81 -9.75 16.86
C HIS A 33 -10.93 -10.99 16.91
N TYR A 34 -11.04 -11.80 17.97
CA TYR A 34 -10.24 -13.02 18.11
C TYR A 34 -10.55 -14.08 17.05
N LEU A 35 -11.79 -14.14 16.56
CA LEU A 35 -12.16 -15.01 15.44
C LEU A 35 -11.38 -14.64 14.18
N PHE A 36 -11.38 -13.36 13.79
CA PHE A 36 -10.64 -12.91 12.61
C PHE A 36 -9.12 -12.99 12.79
N GLU A 37 -8.59 -12.76 13.99
CA GLU A 37 -7.17 -12.98 14.29
C GLU A 37 -6.78 -14.46 14.18
N THR A 38 -7.68 -15.37 14.56
CA THR A 38 -7.48 -16.82 14.38
C THR A 38 -7.44 -17.16 12.89
N VAL A 39 -8.38 -16.65 12.09
CA VAL A 39 -8.40 -16.82 10.63
C VAL A 39 -7.10 -16.28 10.01
N ALA A 40 -6.72 -15.05 10.32
CA ALA A 40 -5.51 -14.42 9.81
C ALA A 40 -4.25 -15.21 10.19
N SER A 41 -4.17 -15.72 11.41
CA SER A 41 -3.06 -16.56 11.87
C SER A 41 -3.00 -17.87 11.10
N LEU A 42 -4.12 -18.55 10.87
CA LEU A 42 -4.16 -19.79 10.10
C LEU A 42 -3.73 -19.58 8.66
N VAL A 43 -4.25 -18.55 7.98
CA VAL A 43 -3.81 -18.19 6.62
C VAL A 43 -2.30 -17.96 6.60
N ARG A 44 -1.75 -17.22 7.57
CA ARG A 44 -0.31 -16.93 7.63
C ARG A 44 0.53 -18.20 7.68
N PHE A 45 0.22 -19.10 8.61
CA PHE A 45 1.07 -20.26 8.87
C PHE A 45 0.85 -21.36 7.83
N ILE A 46 -0.39 -21.60 7.42
CA ILE A 46 -0.70 -22.68 6.47
C ILE A 46 -0.28 -22.29 5.06
N CYS A 47 -0.55 -21.07 4.59
CA CYS A 47 -0.12 -20.67 3.24
C CYS A 47 1.41 -20.50 3.14
N ALA A 48 2.11 -20.20 4.23
CA ALA A 48 3.57 -20.20 4.26
C ALA A 48 4.16 -21.62 4.14
N ALA A 49 3.54 -22.61 4.79
CA ALA A 49 3.98 -24.01 4.71
C ALA A 49 3.53 -24.70 3.41
N THR A 50 2.33 -24.37 2.94
CA THR A 50 1.68 -24.97 1.77
C THR A 50 1.02 -23.87 0.92
N PRO A 51 1.73 -23.27 -0.04
CA PRO A 51 1.22 -22.17 -0.85
C PRO A 51 -0.09 -22.48 -1.60
N ALA A 52 -0.28 -23.73 -2.03
CA ALA A 52 -1.51 -24.18 -2.70
C ALA A 52 -2.76 -24.15 -1.80
N ALA A 53 -2.61 -24.07 -0.47
CA ALA A 53 -3.73 -24.00 0.46
C ALA A 53 -4.53 -22.69 0.31
N VAL A 54 -3.97 -21.66 -0.33
CA VAL A 54 -4.67 -20.39 -0.58
C VAL A 54 -5.96 -20.61 -1.35
N ASP A 55 -6.00 -21.55 -2.30
CA ASP A 55 -7.20 -21.84 -3.10
C ASP A 55 -8.33 -22.43 -2.23
N ALA A 56 -7.98 -23.29 -1.28
CA ALA A 56 -8.93 -23.87 -0.34
C ALA A 56 -9.50 -22.82 0.64
N PHE A 57 -8.64 -21.93 1.14
CA PHE A 57 -9.08 -20.81 1.98
C PHE A 57 -10.01 -19.87 1.21
N GLU A 58 -9.68 -19.52 -0.03
CA GLU A 58 -10.51 -18.64 -0.84
C GLU A 58 -11.87 -19.25 -1.16
N ALA A 59 -11.90 -20.52 -1.57
CA ALA A 59 -13.14 -21.24 -1.85
C ALA A 59 -14.10 -21.22 -0.65
N LEU A 60 -13.55 -21.28 0.57
CA LEU A 60 -14.33 -21.23 1.80
C LEU A 60 -14.73 -19.81 2.22
N LEU A 61 -13.79 -18.86 2.17
CA LEU A 61 -13.94 -17.56 2.80
C LEU A 61 -14.55 -16.50 1.89
N PHE A 62 -14.41 -16.63 0.56
CA PHE A 62 -14.99 -15.65 -0.37
C PHE A 62 -16.50 -15.51 -0.24
N PRO A 63 -17.31 -16.59 -0.21
CA PRO A 63 -18.76 -16.47 -0.09
C PRO A 63 -19.23 -15.68 1.14
N PRO A 64 -18.80 -15.98 2.40
CA PRO A 64 -19.20 -15.19 3.55
C PRO A 64 -18.64 -13.75 3.51
N PHE A 65 -17.45 -13.53 2.93
CA PHE A 65 -16.90 -12.19 2.76
C PHE A 65 -17.71 -11.35 1.78
N GLN A 66 -18.14 -11.92 0.65
CA GLN A 66 -19.03 -11.24 -0.30
C GLN A 66 -20.35 -10.86 0.36
N GLN A 67 -20.92 -11.75 1.18
CA GLN A 67 -22.14 -11.44 1.93
C GLN A 67 -21.94 -10.27 2.90
N VAL A 68 -20.83 -10.25 3.65
CA VAL A 68 -20.48 -9.13 4.55
C VAL A 68 -20.38 -7.81 3.80
N LEU A 69 -19.75 -7.82 2.61
CA LEU A 69 -19.57 -6.62 1.79
C LEU A 69 -20.88 -6.16 1.14
N GLN A 70 -21.72 -7.08 0.67
CA GLN A 70 -23.01 -6.78 0.03
C GLN A 70 -24.05 -6.26 1.04
N LEU A 71 -24.08 -6.85 2.24
CA LEU A 71 -24.96 -6.41 3.33
C LEU A 71 -24.41 -5.22 4.12
N ASP A 72 -23.22 -4.74 3.74
CA ASP A 72 -22.53 -3.61 4.38
C ASP A 72 -22.39 -3.75 5.91
N ILE A 73 -22.01 -4.95 6.36
CA ILE A 73 -21.79 -5.25 7.79
C ILE A 73 -20.48 -4.60 8.25
N SER A 74 -20.58 -3.33 8.63
CA SER A 74 -19.46 -2.43 8.86
C SER A 74 -18.46 -2.91 9.93
N GLU A 75 -18.91 -3.69 10.90
CA GLU A 75 -18.12 -4.28 11.98
C GLU A 75 -17.11 -5.32 11.47
N PHE A 76 -17.42 -5.97 10.35
CA PHE A 76 -16.60 -7.03 9.76
C PHE A 76 -15.83 -6.57 8.52
N THR A 77 -16.27 -5.52 7.85
CA THR A 77 -15.64 -5.00 6.63
C THR A 77 -14.12 -4.81 6.75
N PRO A 78 -13.55 -4.17 7.82
CA PRO A 78 -12.11 -4.02 7.96
C PRO A 78 -11.35 -5.36 8.02
N TYR A 79 -11.91 -6.33 8.76
CA TYR A 79 -11.30 -7.64 8.91
C TYR A 79 -11.35 -8.45 7.61
N VAL A 80 -12.46 -8.36 6.89
CA VAL A 80 -12.60 -8.97 5.56
C VAL A 80 -11.50 -8.45 4.63
N PHE A 81 -11.33 -7.13 4.54
CA PHE A 81 -10.26 -6.55 3.71
C PHE A 81 -8.86 -6.96 4.18
N GLN A 82 -8.62 -7.07 5.48
CA GLN A 82 -7.34 -7.52 6.02
C GLN A 82 -7.01 -8.95 5.61
N VAL A 83 -7.98 -9.87 5.73
CA VAL A 83 -7.79 -11.29 5.37
C VAL A 83 -7.67 -11.45 3.86
N LEU A 84 -8.48 -10.74 3.07
CA LEU A 84 -8.35 -10.73 1.60
C LEU A 84 -6.96 -10.22 1.16
N ALA A 85 -6.46 -9.15 1.78
CA ALA A 85 -5.13 -8.66 1.47
C ALA A 85 -4.05 -9.71 1.77
N GLN A 86 -4.18 -10.41 2.88
CA GLN A 86 -3.25 -11.45 3.29
C GLN A 86 -3.29 -12.68 2.39
N LEU A 87 -4.48 -13.13 1.98
CA LEU A 87 -4.63 -14.23 1.02
C LEU A 87 -4.02 -13.85 -0.33
N LEU A 88 -4.27 -12.63 -0.81
CA LEU A 88 -3.72 -12.15 -2.06
C LEU A 88 -2.19 -12.00 -2.02
N GLU A 89 -1.62 -11.63 -0.87
CA GLU A 89 -0.15 -11.61 -0.66
C GLU A 89 0.50 -13.00 -0.78
N CYS A 90 -0.29 -14.08 -0.63
CA CYS A 90 0.19 -15.45 -0.84
C CYS A 90 0.15 -15.89 -2.31
N ARG A 91 -0.33 -15.05 -3.25
CA ARG A 91 -0.48 -15.39 -4.66
C ARG A 91 0.47 -14.64 -5.57
N SER A 92 0.78 -15.30 -6.68
CA SER A 92 1.48 -14.70 -7.82
C SER A 92 0.54 -14.26 -8.95
N VAL A 93 -0.68 -14.79 -9.00
CA VAL A 93 -1.69 -14.51 -10.04
C VAL A 93 -3.07 -14.33 -9.39
N LEU A 94 -3.90 -13.47 -9.96
CA LEU A 94 -5.27 -13.24 -9.48
C LEU A 94 -6.20 -14.42 -9.80
N SER A 95 -7.17 -14.70 -8.92
CA SER A 95 -8.36 -15.49 -9.29
C SER A 95 -9.44 -14.58 -9.90
N PRO A 96 -10.40 -15.16 -10.65
CA PRO A 96 -11.56 -14.42 -11.15
C PRO A 96 -12.33 -13.67 -10.06
N SER A 97 -12.35 -14.20 -8.83
CA SER A 97 -13.00 -13.55 -7.70
C SER A 97 -12.29 -12.26 -7.27
N TYR A 98 -10.96 -12.21 -7.31
CA TYR A 98 -10.23 -10.94 -7.09
C TYR A 98 -10.38 -9.98 -8.27
N GLU A 99 -10.40 -10.47 -9.51
CA GLU A 99 -10.59 -9.62 -10.68
C GLU A 99 -11.93 -8.89 -10.65
N SER A 100 -13.01 -9.62 -10.35
CA SER A 100 -14.36 -9.07 -10.21
C SER A 100 -14.52 -8.14 -9.01
N LEU A 101 -13.81 -8.40 -7.91
CA LEU A 101 -13.85 -7.56 -6.70
C LEU A 101 -13.14 -6.21 -6.89
N PHE A 102 -12.15 -6.12 -7.78
CA PHE A 102 -11.26 -4.97 -7.84
C PHE A 102 -11.95 -3.64 -8.23
N PRO A 103 -12.77 -3.55 -9.30
CA PRO A 103 -13.38 -2.27 -9.68
C PRO A 103 -14.27 -1.65 -8.58
N PRO A 104 -15.13 -2.40 -7.87
CA PRO A 104 -15.87 -1.89 -6.72
C PRO A 104 -15.02 -1.28 -5.61
N LEU A 105 -13.80 -1.80 -5.37
CA LEU A 105 -12.90 -1.28 -4.33
C LEU A 105 -12.37 0.14 -4.62
N LEU A 106 -12.41 0.57 -5.88
CA LEU A 106 -11.95 1.89 -6.29
C LEU A 106 -13.02 2.98 -6.14
N THR A 107 -14.25 2.59 -5.79
CA THR A 107 -15.35 3.54 -5.60
C THR A 107 -15.13 4.40 -4.35
N PRO A 108 -15.46 5.71 -4.38
CA PRO A 108 -15.19 6.60 -3.25
C PRO A 108 -15.81 6.16 -1.92
N THR A 109 -16.98 5.52 -1.95
CA THR A 109 -17.74 5.07 -0.76
C THR A 109 -16.94 4.08 0.09
N MET A 110 -16.12 3.22 -0.53
CA MET A 110 -15.26 2.26 0.17
C MET A 110 -14.24 2.92 1.10
N TRP A 111 -13.88 4.17 0.82
CA TRP A 111 -12.80 4.93 1.47
C TRP A 111 -13.29 5.99 2.46
N GLU A 112 -14.56 5.93 2.86
CA GLU A 112 -15.14 6.90 3.80
C GLU A 112 -14.92 6.53 5.26
N ARG A 113 -14.96 5.23 5.58
CA ARG A 113 -14.79 4.74 6.95
C ARG A 113 -13.30 4.64 7.30
N PRO A 114 -12.79 5.36 8.32
CA PRO A 114 -11.37 5.32 8.68
C PRO A 114 -10.84 3.91 8.99
N GLY A 115 -11.67 3.05 9.58
CA GLY A 115 -11.32 1.66 9.88
C GLY A 115 -11.02 0.80 8.63
N ASN A 116 -11.60 1.14 7.48
CA ASN A 116 -11.37 0.42 6.23
C ASN A 116 -10.05 0.82 5.56
N ILE A 117 -9.50 2.00 5.86
CA ILE A 117 -8.39 2.58 5.11
C ILE A 117 -7.11 1.74 5.21
N PRO A 118 -6.62 1.36 6.41
CA PRO A 118 -5.41 0.55 6.51
C PRO A 118 -5.48 -0.80 5.76
N PRO A 119 -6.54 -1.63 5.91
CA PRO A 119 -6.63 -2.90 5.20
C PRO A 119 -6.89 -2.73 3.70
N LEU A 120 -7.65 -1.72 3.27
CA LEU A 120 -7.84 -1.43 1.84
C LEU A 120 -6.53 -1.01 1.15
N VAL A 121 -5.73 -0.15 1.78
CA VAL A 121 -4.41 0.19 1.22
C VAL A 121 -3.53 -1.04 1.12
N ARG A 122 -3.56 -1.93 2.14
CA ARG A 122 -2.81 -3.20 2.08
C ARG A 122 -3.30 -4.08 0.91
N LEU A 123 -4.61 -4.18 0.72
CA LEU A 123 -5.23 -4.95 -0.36
C LEU A 123 -4.84 -4.40 -1.74
N LEU A 124 -4.93 -3.09 -1.97
CA LEU A 124 -4.49 -2.48 -3.24
C LEU A 124 -3.01 -2.71 -3.50
N CYS A 125 -2.15 -2.62 -2.49
CA CYS A 125 -0.72 -2.95 -2.63
C CYS A 125 -0.51 -4.43 -2.99
N ALA A 126 -1.34 -5.35 -2.50
CA ALA A 126 -1.28 -6.77 -2.87
C ALA A 126 -1.73 -6.98 -4.33
N TYR A 127 -2.78 -6.30 -4.78
CA TYR A 127 -3.20 -6.29 -6.18
C TYR A 127 -2.10 -5.82 -7.14
N MET A 128 -1.32 -4.81 -6.77
CA MET A 128 -0.18 -4.35 -7.58
C MET A 128 0.83 -5.46 -7.82
N ARG A 129 1.10 -6.29 -6.81
CA ARG A 129 2.08 -7.39 -6.92
C ARG A 129 1.56 -8.58 -7.71
N ALA A 130 0.34 -9.02 -7.42
CA ALA A 130 -0.23 -10.24 -8.01
C ALA A 130 -1.02 -9.99 -9.32
N GLY A 131 -1.35 -8.73 -9.62
CA GLY A 131 -2.34 -8.37 -10.63
C GLY A 131 -2.03 -7.07 -11.37
N LYS A 132 -0.74 -6.76 -11.60
CA LYS A 132 -0.28 -5.55 -12.30
C LYS A 132 -1.11 -5.21 -13.57
N PRO A 133 -1.45 -6.16 -14.48
CA PRO A 133 -2.24 -5.83 -15.67
C PRO A 133 -3.63 -5.25 -15.35
N LEU A 134 -4.32 -5.79 -14.33
CA LEU A 134 -5.61 -5.30 -13.90
C LEU A 134 -5.52 -3.92 -13.25
N VAL A 135 -4.46 -3.69 -12.47
CA VAL A 135 -4.20 -2.37 -11.87
C VAL A 135 -3.93 -1.33 -12.96
N LEU A 136 -3.17 -1.68 -14.00
CA LEU A 136 -2.89 -0.78 -15.12
C LEU A 136 -4.17 -0.41 -15.89
N SER A 137 -5.07 -1.36 -16.14
CA SER A 137 -6.34 -1.08 -16.82
C SER A 137 -7.30 -0.19 -16.02
N HIS A 138 -7.07 -0.02 -14.71
CA HIS A 138 -7.85 0.86 -13.84
C HIS A 138 -6.97 1.89 -13.11
N LEU A 139 -5.82 2.25 -13.70
CA LEU A 139 -4.82 3.09 -13.03
C LEU A 139 -5.42 4.42 -12.58
N GLU A 140 -6.25 5.06 -13.40
CA GLU A 140 -6.93 6.32 -13.05
C GLU A 140 -7.79 6.19 -11.79
N GLY A 141 -8.49 5.07 -11.61
CA GLY A 141 -9.28 4.81 -10.40
C GLY A 141 -8.39 4.68 -9.16
N VAL A 142 -7.24 4.01 -9.29
CA VAL A 142 -6.25 3.91 -8.20
C VAL A 142 -5.64 5.28 -7.88
N LEU A 143 -5.38 6.10 -8.89
CA LEU A 143 -4.88 7.46 -8.70
C LEU A 143 -5.95 8.37 -8.07
N GLY A 144 -7.23 8.16 -8.39
CA GLY A 144 -8.35 8.82 -7.72
C GLY A 144 -8.42 8.48 -6.23
N VAL A 145 -8.22 7.21 -5.87
CA VAL A 145 -8.08 6.78 -4.46
C VAL A 145 -6.89 7.46 -3.80
N PHE A 146 -5.72 7.48 -4.45
CA PHE A 146 -4.54 8.19 -3.95
C PHE A 146 -4.87 9.67 -3.68
N GLN A 147 -5.50 10.37 -4.61
CA GLN A 147 -5.86 11.78 -4.46
C GLN A 147 -6.83 11.99 -3.30
N LYS A 148 -7.86 11.12 -3.16
CA LYS A 148 -8.80 11.17 -2.03
C LYS A 148 -8.09 11.02 -0.69
N LEU A 149 -7.18 10.04 -0.56
CA LEU A 149 -6.42 9.82 0.67
C LEU A 149 -5.44 10.96 0.96
N LEU A 150 -4.81 11.53 -0.07
CA LEU A 150 -3.84 12.61 0.08
C LEU A 150 -4.51 13.90 0.59
N ALA A 151 -5.80 14.10 0.33
CA ALA A 151 -6.52 15.31 0.71
C ALA A 151 -6.64 15.51 2.24
N SER A 152 -6.56 14.45 3.05
CA SER A 152 -6.76 14.53 4.51
C SER A 152 -5.50 14.18 5.33
N LYS A 153 -5.31 14.87 6.46
CA LYS A 153 -4.16 14.67 7.38
C LYS A 153 -4.19 13.31 8.06
N ALA A 154 -5.37 12.70 8.18
CA ALA A 154 -5.50 11.37 8.78
C ALA A 154 -5.04 10.26 7.83
N THR A 155 -4.96 10.52 6.53
CA THR A 155 -4.86 9.49 5.49
C THR A 155 -3.73 9.73 4.50
N ASP A 156 -3.05 10.88 4.55
CA ASP A 156 -1.96 11.21 3.62
C ASP A 156 -0.75 10.27 3.74
N GLY A 157 -0.46 9.75 4.94
CA GLY A 157 0.53 8.67 5.12
C GLY A 157 0.12 7.39 4.37
N ALA A 158 -1.17 7.05 4.36
CA ALA A 158 -1.69 5.90 3.63
C ALA A 158 -1.65 6.14 2.10
N ALA A 159 -1.92 7.37 1.65
CA ALA A 159 -1.75 7.79 0.25
C ALA A 159 -0.30 7.63 -0.21
N CYS A 160 0.67 8.07 0.59
CA CYS A 160 2.10 7.95 0.27
C CYS A 160 2.55 6.49 0.22
N LYS A 161 2.00 5.61 1.08
CA LYS A 161 2.25 4.17 1.03
C LYS A 161 1.74 3.57 -0.29
N LEU A 162 0.54 3.96 -0.73
CA LEU A 162 -0.03 3.55 -2.01
C LEU A 162 0.82 4.05 -3.20
N LEU A 163 1.25 5.31 -3.15
CA LEU A 163 2.12 5.91 -4.17
C LEU A 163 3.47 5.21 -4.26
N GLY A 164 4.09 4.89 -3.12
CA GLY A 164 5.33 4.11 -3.09
C GLY A 164 5.15 2.71 -3.70
N ALA A 165 4.01 2.06 -3.45
CA ALA A 165 3.71 0.75 -4.05
C ALA A 165 3.51 0.83 -5.57
N LEU A 166 2.87 1.89 -6.08
CA LEU A 166 2.77 2.17 -7.52
C LEU A 166 4.16 2.30 -8.14
N PHE A 167 5.03 3.13 -7.55
CA PHE A 167 6.40 3.31 -8.05
C PHE A 167 7.25 2.04 -7.96
N ALA A 168 7.03 1.20 -6.96
CA ALA A 168 7.74 -0.08 -6.84
C ALA A 168 7.40 -1.06 -7.99
N THR A 169 6.16 -0.98 -8.50
CA THR A 169 5.56 -2.02 -9.35
C THR A 169 5.53 -1.63 -10.82
N LEU A 170 5.21 -0.37 -11.12
CA LEU A 170 5.04 0.09 -12.50
C LEU A 170 6.38 0.40 -13.14
N GLU A 171 6.41 0.36 -14.46
CA GLU A 171 7.52 0.86 -15.28
C GLU A 171 7.33 2.34 -15.55
N ILE A 172 8.43 3.07 -15.76
CA ILE A 172 8.38 4.53 -15.93
C ILE A 172 7.46 4.92 -17.10
N ALA A 173 7.46 4.14 -18.18
CA ALA A 173 6.62 4.37 -19.36
C ALA A 173 5.11 4.24 -19.06
N GLU A 174 4.74 3.39 -18.10
CA GLU A 174 3.33 3.15 -17.73
C GLU A 174 2.75 4.29 -16.89
N VAL A 175 3.61 5.03 -16.15
CA VAL A 175 3.20 6.10 -15.25
C VAL A 175 3.58 7.50 -15.76
N ALA A 176 4.40 7.61 -16.81
CA ALA A 176 5.03 8.84 -17.27
C ALA A 176 4.05 10.02 -17.44
N SER A 177 2.89 9.79 -18.07
CA SER A 177 1.87 10.82 -18.30
C SER A 177 1.23 11.33 -17.00
N PHE A 178 1.24 10.52 -15.95
CA PHE A 178 0.66 10.85 -14.64
C PHE A 178 1.68 11.47 -13.68
N LEU A 179 2.99 11.39 -13.96
CA LEU A 179 4.01 11.91 -13.04
C LEU A 179 3.87 13.43 -12.77
N PRO A 180 3.74 14.31 -13.78
CA PRO A 180 3.62 15.74 -13.50
C PRO A 180 2.45 16.11 -12.57
N PRO A 181 1.21 15.64 -12.77
CA PRO A 181 0.12 15.94 -11.83
C PRO A 181 0.32 15.27 -10.46
N LEU A 182 0.89 14.06 -10.39
CA LEU A 182 1.17 13.39 -9.10
C LEU A 182 2.17 14.17 -8.25
N PHE A 183 3.25 14.65 -8.85
CA PHE A 183 4.26 15.44 -8.16
C PHE A 183 3.70 16.79 -7.69
N ASN A 184 2.90 17.46 -8.53
CA ASN A 184 2.20 18.68 -8.12
C ASN A 184 1.29 18.44 -6.91
N LEU A 185 0.48 17.38 -6.92
CA LEU A 185 -0.38 17.02 -5.78
C LEU A 185 0.43 16.77 -4.50
N CYS A 186 1.56 16.05 -4.60
CA CYS A 186 2.45 15.80 -3.47
C CYS A 186 3.01 17.09 -2.89
N LEU A 187 3.45 18.02 -3.74
CA LEU A 187 4.02 19.30 -3.33
C LEU A 187 2.96 20.23 -2.72
N THR A 188 1.78 20.34 -3.32
CA THR A 188 0.64 21.06 -2.73
C THR A 188 0.31 20.49 -1.36
N ARG A 189 0.33 19.15 -1.22
CA ARG A 189 0.08 18.51 0.07
C ARG A 189 1.15 18.85 1.09
N LEU A 190 2.41 18.82 0.70
CA LEU A 190 3.55 19.14 1.55
C LEU A 190 3.51 20.59 2.05
N GLN A 191 3.14 21.53 1.18
CA GLN A 191 2.94 22.94 1.54
C GLN A 191 1.86 23.10 2.63
N ASN A 192 0.75 22.36 2.50
CA ASN A 192 -0.38 22.42 3.43
C ASN A 192 -0.16 21.61 4.72
N ASN A 193 0.64 20.55 4.67
CA ASN A 193 0.92 19.68 5.81
C ASN A 193 2.37 19.17 5.78
N LYS A 194 3.31 19.93 6.37
CA LYS A 194 4.73 19.56 6.44
C LYS A 194 4.99 18.18 7.06
N LYS A 195 4.10 17.68 7.93
CA LYS A 195 4.23 16.36 8.59
C LYS A 195 4.17 15.19 7.59
N VAL A 196 3.65 15.39 6.39
CA VAL A 196 3.64 14.37 5.33
C VAL A 196 5.05 14.09 4.76
N GLY A 197 6.02 14.97 5.04
CA GLY A 197 7.36 14.93 4.46
C GLY A 197 8.05 13.56 4.54
N GLY A 198 8.11 12.95 5.72
CA GLY A 198 8.72 11.60 5.88
C GLY A 198 8.04 10.51 5.05
N HIS A 199 6.73 10.59 4.87
CA HIS A 199 6.00 9.64 4.02
C HIS A 199 6.26 9.88 2.53
N LEU A 200 6.33 11.14 2.08
CA LEU A 200 6.70 11.48 0.71
C LEU A 200 8.15 11.11 0.39
N VAL A 201 9.09 11.37 1.30
CA VAL A 201 10.50 10.97 1.15
C VAL A 201 10.61 9.45 0.98
N SER A 202 9.82 8.67 1.73
CA SER A 202 9.79 7.21 1.54
C SER A 202 9.29 6.79 0.15
N ALA A 203 8.25 7.46 -0.37
CA ALA A 203 7.72 7.21 -1.71
C ALA A 203 8.72 7.64 -2.80
N TRP A 204 9.32 8.82 -2.69
CA TRP A 204 10.34 9.31 -3.63
C TRP A 204 11.64 8.51 -3.56
N ALA A 205 12.02 7.98 -2.41
CA ALA A 205 13.12 7.03 -2.31
C ALA A 205 12.85 5.76 -3.11
N THR A 206 11.61 5.29 -3.14
CA THR A 206 11.21 4.16 -3.99
C THR A 206 11.29 4.54 -5.46
N PHE A 207 10.85 5.76 -5.82
CA PHE A 207 10.98 6.31 -7.18
C PHE A 207 12.44 6.34 -7.64
N VAL A 208 13.38 6.88 -6.84
CA VAL A 208 14.82 6.89 -7.14
C VAL A 208 15.38 5.48 -7.25
N GLY A 209 14.93 4.58 -6.38
CA GLY A 209 15.31 3.17 -6.40
C GLY A 209 14.99 2.49 -7.73
N ARG A 210 13.84 2.82 -8.33
CA ARG A 210 13.30 2.18 -9.54
C ARG A 210 13.62 2.91 -10.85
N TYR A 211 13.60 4.23 -10.85
CA TYR A 211 13.70 5.07 -12.05
C TYR A 211 14.95 5.96 -12.09
N GLY A 212 15.68 6.04 -10.99
CA GLY A 212 16.94 6.79 -10.90
C GLY A 212 16.80 8.21 -10.33
N ALA A 213 17.94 8.74 -9.87
CA ALA A 213 18.04 10.06 -9.26
C ALA A 213 17.73 11.20 -10.24
N ALA A 214 18.29 11.13 -11.46
CA ALA A 214 18.07 12.13 -12.50
C ALA A 214 16.58 12.29 -12.83
N ALA A 215 15.85 11.18 -12.94
CA ALA A 215 14.41 11.21 -13.20
C ALA A 215 13.64 11.96 -12.10
N LEU A 216 13.99 11.75 -10.82
CA LEU A 216 13.35 12.47 -9.71
C LEU A 216 13.63 13.97 -9.79
N CYS A 217 14.91 14.35 -9.98
CA CYS A 217 15.31 15.75 -10.10
C CYS A 217 14.59 16.42 -11.27
N SER A 218 14.50 15.77 -12.43
CA SER A 218 13.76 16.29 -13.58
C SER A 218 12.29 16.53 -13.31
N GLN A 219 11.61 15.69 -12.50
CA GLN A 219 10.22 15.94 -12.11
C GLN A 219 10.08 17.22 -11.29
N PHE A 220 11.01 17.51 -10.37
CA PHE A 220 10.98 18.75 -9.60
C PHE A 220 11.36 19.97 -10.45
N GLU A 221 12.41 19.87 -11.25
CA GLU A 221 12.87 20.98 -12.10
C GLU A 221 11.84 21.37 -13.18
N ALA A 222 11.07 20.40 -13.69
CA ALA A 222 9.97 20.67 -14.62
C ALA A 222 8.84 21.51 -14.02
N ILE A 223 8.68 21.50 -12.69
CA ILE A 223 7.68 22.30 -11.99
C ILE A 223 8.19 23.72 -11.78
N GLN A 224 9.43 23.86 -11.27
CA GLN A 224 10.08 25.14 -11.10
C GLN A 224 11.61 24.97 -11.06
N PRO A 225 12.38 25.82 -11.77
CA PRO A 225 13.84 25.81 -11.69
C PRO A 225 14.34 25.96 -10.24
N GLY A 226 15.28 25.09 -9.84
CA GLY A 226 15.88 25.06 -8.50
C GLY A 226 15.03 24.35 -7.43
N LEU A 227 13.86 23.82 -7.80
CA LEU A 227 13.00 23.12 -6.86
C LEU A 227 13.64 21.82 -6.36
N ALA A 228 14.40 21.10 -7.18
CA ALA A 228 15.06 19.87 -6.75
C ALA A 228 16.02 20.15 -5.59
N ASN A 229 16.85 21.20 -5.70
CA ASN A 229 17.78 21.61 -4.64
C ASN A 229 17.06 21.99 -3.35
N MET A 230 15.93 22.68 -3.44
CA MET A 230 15.13 23.04 -2.26
C MET A 230 14.53 21.81 -1.59
N ILE A 231 13.94 20.90 -2.37
CA ILE A 231 13.34 19.67 -1.85
C ILE A 231 14.40 18.78 -1.21
N LEU A 232 15.54 18.57 -1.87
CA LEU A 232 16.61 17.72 -1.33
C LEU A 232 17.27 18.35 -0.09
N GLY A 233 17.64 19.63 -0.17
CA GLY A 233 18.34 20.33 0.90
C GLY A 233 17.51 20.59 2.15
N ARG A 234 16.18 20.70 2.04
CA ARG A 234 15.30 20.97 3.19
C ARG A 234 14.40 19.79 3.48
N VAL A 235 13.51 19.44 2.55
CA VAL A 235 12.46 18.45 2.82
C VAL A 235 13.04 17.05 3.02
N TRP A 236 13.90 16.61 2.11
CA TRP A 236 14.52 15.30 2.20
C TRP A 236 15.45 15.21 3.39
N ALA A 237 16.36 16.17 3.54
CA ALA A 237 17.31 16.20 4.64
C ALA A 237 16.64 16.20 6.03
N ASP A 238 15.62 17.04 6.22
CA ASP A 238 14.94 17.16 7.51
C ASP A 238 14.13 15.90 7.88
N ASN A 239 13.64 15.15 6.88
CA ASN A 239 12.70 14.05 7.12
C ASN A 239 13.33 12.65 7.00
N ALA A 240 14.41 12.49 6.24
CA ALA A 240 15.06 11.19 6.03
C ALA A 240 15.48 10.49 7.33
N PRO A 241 16.06 11.19 8.34
CA PRO A 241 16.41 10.55 9.63
C PRO A 241 15.21 10.03 10.41
N GLY A 242 14.03 10.63 10.21
CA GLY A 242 12.78 10.29 10.91
C GLY A 242 12.00 9.13 10.28
N VAL A 243 12.46 8.59 9.14
CA VAL A 243 11.77 7.48 8.47
C VAL A 243 11.94 6.19 9.28
N SER A 244 10.79 5.62 9.69
CA SER A 244 10.73 4.41 10.50
C SER A 244 10.56 3.13 9.66
N GLY A 245 10.95 2.00 10.26
CA GLY A 245 10.92 0.69 9.62
C GLY A 245 12.20 0.34 8.87
N VAL A 246 12.58 -0.95 8.90
CA VAL A 246 13.85 -1.42 8.34
C VAL A 246 13.94 -1.21 6.83
N LEU A 247 12.91 -1.64 6.09
CA LEU A 247 12.90 -1.53 4.63
C LEU A 247 12.80 -0.08 4.14
N PRO A 248 11.85 0.76 4.59
CA PRO A 248 11.79 2.17 4.17
C PRO A 248 13.07 2.93 4.49
N ARG A 249 13.65 2.75 5.68
CA ARG A 249 14.91 3.39 6.07
C ARG A 249 16.07 2.96 5.16
N LYS A 250 16.17 1.67 4.84
CA LYS A 250 17.18 1.16 3.90
C LYS A 250 17.02 1.79 2.50
N THR A 251 15.79 1.85 1.99
CA THR A 251 15.50 2.48 0.69
C THR A 251 15.88 3.96 0.68
N VAL A 252 15.53 4.70 1.72
CA VAL A 252 15.86 6.13 1.84
C VAL A 252 17.37 6.35 1.88
N LEU A 253 18.12 5.56 2.65
CA LEU A 253 19.59 5.68 2.70
C LEU A 253 20.24 5.41 1.34
N ILE A 254 19.88 4.31 0.68
CA ILE A 254 20.42 3.95 -0.64
C ILE A 254 20.08 5.03 -1.68
N SER A 255 18.83 5.52 -1.67
CA SER A 255 18.40 6.56 -2.60
C SER A 255 19.05 7.92 -2.30
N SER A 256 19.33 8.25 -1.04
CA SER A 256 20.06 9.46 -0.66
C SER A 256 21.49 9.43 -1.19
N ALA A 257 22.19 8.29 -1.06
CA ALA A 257 23.52 8.11 -1.63
C ALA A 257 23.51 8.23 -3.16
N ARG A 258 22.51 7.67 -3.85
CA ARG A 258 22.34 7.82 -5.30
C ARG A 258 22.08 9.27 -5.72
N LEU A 259 21.29 10.00 -4.96
CA LEU A 259 21.01 11.42 -5.20
C LEU A 259 22.28 12.27 -5.04
N LEU A 260 23.05 12.05 -3.98
CA LEU A 260 24.34 12.73 -3.80
C LEU A 260 25.31 12.45 -4.96
N ALA A 261 25.45 11.19 -5.37
CA ALA A 261 26.33 10.81 -6.47
C ALA A 261 25.92 11.50 -7.79
N ALA A 262 24.64 11.48 -8.13
CA ALA A 262 24.12 12.13 -9.35
C ALA A 262 24.28 13.66 -9.33
N MET A 263 24.29 14.27 -8.14
CA MET A 263 24.47 15.72 -7.99
C MET A 263 25.92 16.16 -7.94
N ALA A 264 26.86 15.30 -7.53
CA ALA A 264 28.29 15.59 -7.60
C ALA A 264 28.77 15.79 -9.05
N GLU A 265 28.05 15.23 -10.02
CA GLU A 265 28.27 15.43 -11.45
C GLU A 265 27.67 16.75 -11.98
N GLN A 266 26.91 17.50 -11.16
CA GLN A 266 26.30 18.79 -11.50
C GLN A 266 26.96 19.94 -10.72
N PRO A 267 27.21 21.11 -11.35
CA PRO A 267 28.00 22.20 -10.75
C PRO A 267 27.30 22.93 -9.58
N ALA A 268 26.02 22.65 -9.30
CA ALA A 268 25.27 23.25 -8.20
C ALA A 268 25.05 22.23 -7.07
N CYS A 269 25.99 22.19 -6.12
CA CYS A 269 25.95 21.30 -4.97
C CYS A 269 24.77 21.64 -4.04
N PRO A 270 23.99 20.66 -3.53
CA PRO A 270 23.00 20.94 -2.49
C PRO A 270 23.71 21.38 -1.21
N GLY A 271 23.04 22.21 -0.40
CA GLY A 271 23.63 22.74 0.84
C GLY A 271 24.10 21.65 1.80
N GLU A 272 25.05 21.99 2.67
CA GLU A 272 25.74 21.09 3.62
C GLU A 272 24.81 20.12 4.38
N ALA A 273 23.56 20.53 4.64
CA ALA A 273 22.54 19.74 5.32
C ALA A 273 22.20 18.41 4.62
N PHE A 274 22.19 18.34 3.28
CA PHE A 274 21.87 17.10 2.55
C PHE A 274 23.04 16.11 2.56
N CYS A 275 24.27 16.62 2.49
CA CYS A 275 25.48 15.80 2.59
C CYS A 275 25.62 15.11 3.96
N ALA A 276 25.12 15.73 5.03
CA ALA A 276 25.17 15.18 6.39
C ALA A 276 24.19 14.03 6.67
N VAL A 277 23.29 13.73 5.73
CA VAL A 277 22.24 12.69 5.87
C VAL A 277 22.74 11.30 5.47
N VAL A 278 23.83 11.23 4.70
CA VAL A 278 24.49 10.00 4.25
C VAL A 278 25.60 9.63 5.22
#